data_AF-A0A243W7E2-F1
#
_entry.id   AF-A0A243W7E2-F1
#
_cell.length_a   1.000
_cell.length_b   1.000
_cell.length_c   1.000
_cell.angle_alpha   90.00
_cell.angle_beta   90.00
_cell.angle_gamma   90.00
#
_symmetry.space_group_name_H-M   'P 1'
#
loop_
_entity.id
_entity.type
_entity.pdbx_description
1 polymer ?
#
loop_
_entity_poly.entity_id
_entity_poly.type
_entity_poly.pdbx_seq_one_letter_code
_entity_poly.pdbx_strand_id
1 'polypeptide(L)'
;MHYKDTLYGSLELPAAVTNLLHTVPIQRLRGIHQGGAIVLANPAISHTRFDHSVGVMLLIRHLGGSLREQLAGLLHDVSHTAFSHLIDYVLDMAGEDYHEQRYEAVLTHPEIRVALARHHFHYLDFLDLDQYALLEQPLPNLAADRIDYTLRDLRQLGVLSADDSTWFLQGLRVHEGRIVVNSVEHAR
;
A
#
# COMPACT_ATOMS: atom_id res chain seq x y z
N MET A 1 -12.35 11.34 -8.28
CA MET A 1 -13.16 10.13 -8.08
C MET A 1 -13.36 10.03 -6.58
N HIS A 2 -14.61 10.00 -6.14
CA HIS A 2 -14.90 9.81 -4.73
C HIS A 2 -14.55 8.38 -4.32
N TYR A 3 -13.71 8.22 -3.29
CA TYR A 3 -13.34 6.92 -2.74
C TYR A 3 -13.60 6.91 -1.24
N LYS A 4 -14.11 5.78 -0.76
CA LYS A 4 -14.37 5.54 0.66
C LYS A 4 -13.54 4.36 1.12
N ASP A 5 -12.62 4.62 2.04
CA ASP A 5 -11.82 3.61 2.72
C ASP A 5 -12.31 3.44 4.17
N THR A 6 -12.10 2.26 4.74
CA THR A 6 -12.55 1.92 6.10
C THR A 6 -11.64 2.48 7.21
N LEU A 7 -10.38 2.80 6.89
CA LEU A 7 -9.41 3.42 7.79
C LEU A 7 -9.33 4.94 7.57
N TYR A 8 -9.24 5.37 6.31
CA TYR A 8 -8.93 6.76 5.97
C TYR A 8 -10.15 7.62 5.61
N GLY A 9 -11.35 7.04 5.65
CA GLY A 9 -12.60 7.75 5.39
C GLY A 9 -12.87 8.03 3.92
N SER A 10 -13.63 9.08 3.65
CA SER A 10 -14.09 9.47 2.31
C SER A 10 -13.31 10.66 1.77
N LEU A 11 -12.76 10.54 0.55
CA LEU A 11 -11.99 11.60 -0.08
C LEU A 11 -12.03 11.57 -1.61
N GLU A 12 -11.67 12.67 -2.24
CA GLU A 12 -11.46 12.75 -3.68
C GLU A 12 -10.02 12.34 -4.06
N LEU A 13 -9.92 11.35 -4.93
CA LEU A 13 -8.63 10.89 -5.46
C LEU A 13 -8.15 11.76 -6.62
N PRO A 14 -6.82 12.05 -6.70
CA PRO A 14 -6.22 12.68 -7.87
C PRO A 14 -6.50 11.92 -9.16
N ALA A 15 -6.49 12.62 -10.29
CA ALA A 15 -6.67 12.01 -11.61
C ALA A 15 -5.58 10.98 -11.94
N ALA A 16 -4.33 11.20 -11.48
CA ALA A 16 -3.24 10.24 -11.67
C ALA A 16 -3.49 8.91 -10.95
N VAL A 17 -3.87 8.98 -9.69
CA VAL A 17 -4.29 7.82 -8.89
C VAL A 17 -5.49 7.13 -9.56
N THR A 18 -6.54 7.89 -9.86
CA THR A 18 -7.78 7.35 -10.48
C THR A 18 -7.50 6.61 -11.79
N ASN A 19 -6.63 7.15 -12.64
CA ASN A 19 -6.28 6.49 -13.91
C ASN A 19 -5.54 5.18 -13.70
N LEU A 20 -4.63 5.11 -12.72
CA LEU A 20 -3.94 3.87 -12.37
C LEU A 20 -4.88 2.83 -11.77
N LEU A 21 -5.81 3.26 -10.92
CA LEU A 21 -6.82 2.36 -10.35
C LEU A 21 -7.63 1.65 -11.42
N HIS A 22 -7.87 2.25 -12.58
CA HIS A 22 -8.61 1.60 -13.67
C HIS A 22 -7.78 0.66 -14.54
N THR A 23 -6.49 0.52 -14.28
CA THR A 23 -5.63 -0.39 -15.06
C THR A 23 -5.84 -1.85 -14.64
N VAL A 24 -5.75 -2.76 -15.60
CA VAL A 24 -5.85 -4.21 -15.37
C VAL A 24 -4.85 -4.71 -14.30
N PRO A 25 -3.56 -4.32 -14.31
CA PRO A 25 -2.61 -4.76 -13.29
C PRO A 25 -3.02 -4.38 -11.86
N ILE A 26 -3.58 -3.18 -11.66
CA ILE A 26 -4.04 -2.73 -10.33
C ILE A 26 -5.35 -3.41 -9.96
N GLN A 27 -6.31 -3.51 -10.89
CA GLN A 27 -7.58 -4.20 -10.64
C GLN A 27 -7.38 -5.69 -10.31
N ARG A 28 -6.33 -6.33 -10.84
CA ARG A 28 -5.94 -7.70 -10.49
C ARG A 28 -5.75 -7.89 -8.98
N LEU A 29 -5.24 -6.88 -8.27
CA LEU A 29 -4.96 -6.96 -6.84
C LEU A 29 -6.22 -7.21 -6.00
N ARG A 30 -7.43 -6.95 -6.52
CA ARG A 30 -8.70 -7.28 -5.86
C ARG A 30 -8.93 -8.79 -5.72
N GLY A 31 -8.23 -9.60 -6.50
CA GLY A 31 -8.27 -11.06 -6.39
C GLY A 31 -7.16 -11.66 -5.53
N ILE A 32 -6.32 -10.83 -4.90
CA ILE A 32 -5.16 -11.28 -4.13
C ILE A 32 -5.36 -10.85 -2.67
N HIS A 33 -5.54 -11.82 -1.76
CA HIS A 33 -5.67 -11.57 -0.34
C HIS A 33 -4.34 -11.13 0.28
N GLN A 34 -4.37 -10.11 1.14
CA GLN A 34 -3.18 -9.60 1.84
C GLN A 34 -2.55 -10.70 2.72
N GLY A 35 -3.36 -11.28 3.61
CA GLY A 35 -2.95 -12.35 4.52
C GLY A 35 -2.83 -13.74 3.88
N GLY A 36 -2.80 -13.83 2.54
CA GLY A 36 -2.66 -15.09 1.81
C GLY A 36 -3.77 -16.10 2.13
N ALA A 37 -3.39 -17.28 2.65
CA ALA A 37 -4.32 -18.39 2.89
C ALA A 37 -5.19 -18.22 4.15
N ILE A 38 -4.95 -17.20 4.99
CA ILE A 38 -5.67 -17.00 6.25
C ILE A 38 -7.19 -16.88 6.06
N VAL A 39 -7.61 -16.37 4.90
CA VAL A 39 -9.03 -16.27 4.51
C VAL A 39 -9.77 -17.60 4.56
N LEU A 40 -9.07 -18.73 4.37
CA LEU A 40 -9.66 -20.07 4.44
C LEU A 40 -9.97 -20.48 5.88
N ALA A 41 -9.18 -20.00 6.84
CA ALA A 41 -9.40 -20.24 8.27
C ALA A 41 -10.36 -19.22 8.88
N ASN A 42 -10.30 -17.96 8.44
CA ASN A 42 -11.17 -16.89 8.89
C ASN A 42 -11.59 -15.97 7.72
N PRO A 43 -12.79 -16.18 7.14
CA PRO A 43 -13.28 -15.36 6.03
C PRO A 43 -13.47 -13.87 6.34
N ALA A 44 -13.48 -13.49 7.63
CA ALA A 44 -13.51 -12.08 8.03
C ALA A 44 -12.21 -11.35 7.68
N ILE A 45 -11.10 -12.08 7.53
CA ILE A 45 -9.79 -11.55 7.14
C ILE A 45 -9.64 -11.70 5.62
N SER A 46 -10.40 -10.89 4.88
CA SER A 46 -10.55 -11.02 3.42
C SER A 46 -10.09 -9.80 2.63
N HIS A 47 -9.56 -8.75 3.28
CA HIS A 47 -8.99 -7.62 2.53
C HIS A 47 -7.90 -8.08 1.56
N THR A 48 -7.77 -7.28 0.52
CA THR A 48 -6.96 -7.57 -0.64
C THR A 48 -5.76 -6.64 -0.71
N ARG A 49 -4.77 -7.00 -1.53
CA ARG A 49 -3.65 -6.12 -1.85
C ARG A 49 -4.09 -4.84 -2.52
N PHE A 50 -5.25 -4.84 -3.19
CA PHE A 50 -5.86 -3.62 -3.70
C PHE A 50 -6.24 -2.66 -2.56
N ASP A 51 -6.91 -3.17 -1.53
CA ASP A 51 -7.34 -2.36 -0.39
C ASP A 51 -6.14 -1.78 0.35
N HIS A 52 -5.12 -2.61 0.54
CA HIS A 52 -3.86 -2.21 1.16
C HIS A 52 -3.08 -1.18 0.32
N SER A 53 -2.85 -1.42 -0.97
CA SER A 53 -2.15 -0.47 -1.86
C SER A 53 -2.83 0.90 -1.91
N VAL A 54 -4.17 0.92 -1.96
CA VAL A 54 -4.93 2.18 -1.87
C VAL A 54 -4.75 2.80 -0.49
N GLY A 55 -4.80 2.00 0.58
CA GLY A 55 -4.57 2.44 1.95
C GLY A 55 -3.22 3.12 2.17
N VAL A 56 -2.13 2.50 1.71
CA VAL A 56 -0.77 3.07 1.76
C VAL A 56 -0.71 4.40 1.03
N MET A 57 -1.27 4.47 -0.19
CA MET A 57 -1.36 5.73 -0.95
C MET A 57 -2.12 6.82 -0.18
N LEU A 58 -3.23 6.47 0.48
CA LEU A 58 -4.03 7.39 1.29
C LEU A 58 -3.28 7.86 2.54
N LEU A 59 -2.54 6.97 3.20
CA LEU A 59 -1.72 7.32 4.35
C LEU A 59 -0.58 8.27 3.97
N ILE A 60 0.13 7.99 2.88
CA ILE A 60 1.17 8.89 2.35
C ILE A 60 0.57 10.28 2.06
N ARG A 61 -0.62 10.33 1.45
CA ARG A 61 -1.35 11.57 1.21
C ARG A 61 -1.71 12.30 2.51
N HIS A 62 -2.21 11.58 3.51
CA HIS A 62 -2.55 12.13 4.84
C HIS A 62 -1.32 12.72 5.54
N LEU A 63 -0.15 12.10 5.35
CA LEU A 63 1.13 12.56 5.88
C LEU A 63 1.74 13.73 5.08
N GLY A 64 1.08 14.20 4.02
CA GLY A 64 1.54 15.30 3.18
C GLY A 64 2.56 14.90 2.11
N GLY A 65 2.69 13.61 1.82
CA GLY A 65 3.57 13.10 0.77
C GLY A 65 3.17 13.61 -0.62
N SER A 66 4.18 13.77 -1.48
CA SER A 66 4.00 14.25 -2.85
C SER A 66 3.10 13.31 -3.67
N LEU A 67 2.58 13.81 -4.80
CA LEU A 67 1.84 12.94 -5.72
C LEU A 67 2.70 11.77 -6.20
N ARG A 68 4.01 11.97 -6.39
CA ARG A 68 4.94 10.91 -6.78
C ARG A 68 5.02 9.82 -5.72
N GLU A 69 5.18 10.17 -4.44
CA GLU A 69 5.18 9.20 -3.34
C GLU A 69 3.83 8.49 -3.19
N GLN A 70 2.70 9.21 -3.39
CA GLN A 70 1.37 8.60 -3.42
C GLN A 70 1.27 7.52 -4.52
N LEU A 71 1.81 7.80 -5.71
CA LEU A 71 1.85 6.83 -6.80
C LEU A 71 2.78 5.64 -6.49
N ALA A 72 3.93 5.89 -5.85
CA ALA A 72 4.81 4.82 -5.38
C ALA A 72 4.08 3.90 -4.39
N GLY A 73 3.40 4.46 -3.40
CA GLY A 73 2.61 3.68 -2.45
C GLY A 73 1.43 2.94 -3.09
N LEU A 74 0.84 3.45 -4.16
CA LEU A 74 -0.19 2.69 -4.90
C LEU A 74 0.41 1.51 -5.69
N LEU A 75 1.64 1.66 -6.18
CA LEU A 75 2.29 0.70 -7.07
C LEU A 75 3.11 -0.35 -6.34
N HIS A 76 3.56 -0.09 -5.10
CA HIS A 76 4.56 -0.92 -4.41
C HIS A 76 4.25 -2.42 -4.42
N ASP A 77 2.96 -2.75 -4.33
CA ASP A 77 2.47 -4.11 -4.21
C ASP A 77 2.00 -4.74 -5.54
N VAL A 78 2.14 -4.02 -6.67
CA VAL A 78 1.51 -4.37 -7.96
C VAL A 78 2.03 -5.66 -8.57
N SER A 79 3.19 -6.17 -8.14
CA SER A 79 3.77 -7.42 -8.62
C SER A 79 3.44 -8.63 -7.77
N HIS A 80 2.83 -8.44 -6.60
CA HIS A 80 2.43 -9.56 -5.76
C HIS A 80 1.43 -10.48 -6.49
N THR A 81 1.54 -11.76 -6.15
CA THR A 81 0.71 -12.83 -6.72
C THR A 81 -0.11 -13.52 -5.63
N ALA A 82 -0.94 -14.48 -6.03
CA ALA A 82 -1.82 -15.20 -5.12
C ALA A 82 -1.02 -15.85 -3.98
N PHE A 83 -1.60 -15.83 -2.78
CA PHE A 83 -1.01 -16.30 -1.53
C PHE A 83 0.27 -15.58 -1.07
N SER A 84 0.57 -14.39 -1.59
CA SER A 84 1.74 -13.60 -1.17
C SER A 84 3.01 -14.47 -1.32
N HIS A 85 3.88 -14.53 -0.29
CA HIS A 85 5.11 -15.33 -0.31
C HIS A 85 4.90 -16.85 -0.43
N LEU A 86 3.69 -17.39 -0.21
CA LEU A 86 3.47 -18.84 -0.35
C LEU A 86 3.71 -19.32 -1.79
N ILE A 87 3.53 -18.46 -2.78
CA ILE A 87 3.85 -18.80 -4.18
C ILE A 87 5.33 -19.08 -4.38
N ASP A 88 6.20 -18.45 -3.60
CA ASP A 88 7.65 -18.61 -3.71
C ASP A 88 8.05 -20.03 -3.30
N TYR A 89 7.40 -20.56 -2.26
CA TYR A 89 7.52 -21.97 -1.86
C TYR A 89 6.98 -22.94 -2.92
N VAL A 90 5.86 -22.61 -3.57
CA VAL A 90 5.30 -23.46 -4.65
C VAL A 90 6.21 -23.49 -5.89
N LEU A 91 6.92 -22.38 -6.15
CA LEU A 91 7.83 -22.23 -7.29
C LEU A 91 9.28 -22.65 -6.98
N ASP A 92 9.56 -23.17 -5.79
CA ASP A 92 10.91 -23.55 -5.32
C ASP A 92 11.93 -22.38 -5.39
N MET A 93 11.44 -21.16 -5.14
CA MET A 93 12.23 -19.92 -5.12
C MET A 93 12.75 -19.67 -3.71
N ALA A 94 14.00 -20.06 -3.44
CA ALA A 94 14.61 -19.99 -2.11
C ALA A 94 14.81 -18.56 -1.55
N GLY A 95 14.58 -17.50 -2.35
CA GLY A 95 14.83 -16.10 -2.00
C GLY A 95 13.62 -15.28 -1.57
N GLU A 96 12.38 -15.81 -1.66
CA GLU A 96 11.13 -15.06 -1.42
C GLU A 96 11.00 -13.75 -2.24
N ASP A 97 11.67 -13.68 -3.40
CA ASP A 97 11.89 -12.46 -4.20
C ASP A 97 11.14 -12.44 -5.55
N TYR A 98 10.25 -13.40 -5.80
CA TYR A 98 9.57 -13.54 -7.09
C TYR A 98 8.78 -12.28 -7.48
N HIS A 99 8.23 -11.60 -6.48
CA HIS A 99 7.49 -10.35 -6.67
C HIS A 99 8.42 -9.20 -7.08
N GLU A 100 9.63 -9.12 -6.55
CA GLU A 100 10.64 -8.13 -6.92
C GLU A 100 11.12 -8.36 -8.36
N GLN A 101 11.39 -9.62 -8.73
CA GLN A 101 11.80 -9.98 -10.10
C GLN A 101 10.75 -9.64 -11.17
N ARG A 102 9.48 -9.60 -10.77
CA ARG A 102 8.35 -9.26 -11.66
C ARG A 102 7.94 -7.81 -11.61
N TYR A 103 8.47 -7.04 -10.66
CA TYR A 103 8.02 -5.68 -10.40
C TYR A 103 8.22 -4.77 -11.61
N GLU A 104 9.42 -4.73 -12.17
CA GLU A 104 9.70 -4.01 -13.41
C GLU A 104 8.80 -4.49 -14.56
N ALA A 105 8.67 -5.81 -14.74
CA ALA A 105 7.84 -6.38 -15.79
C ALA A 105 6.38 -5.93 -15.70
N VAL A 106 5.81 -5.86 -14.49
CA VAL A 106 4.43 -5.37 -14.28
C VAL A 106 4.36 -3.85 -14.53
N LEU A 107 5.33 -3.06 -14.09
CA LEU A 107 5.37 -1.63 -14.33
C LEU A 107 5.48 -1.26 -15.82
N THR A 108 6.08 -2.13 -16.63
CA THR A 108 6.13 -1.94 -18.10
C THR A 108 4.81 -2.22 -18.81
N HIS A 109 3.78 -2.69 -18.10
CA HIS A 109 2.46 -2.96 -18.69
C HIS A 109 1.91 -1.71 -19.42
N PRO A 110 1.38 -1.84 -20.66
CA PRO A 110 0.97 -0.69 -21.47
C PRO A 110 0.00 0.25 -20.75
N GLU A 111 -0.96 -0.29 -20.01
CA GLU A 111 -1.93 0.52 -19.27
C GLU A 111 -1.31 1.34 -18.13
N ILE A 112 -0.34 0.78 -17.38
CA ILE A 112 0.38 1.53 -16.34
C ILE A 112 1.20 2.65 -17.00
N ARG A 113 1.96 2.33 -18.05
CA ARG A 113 2.77 3.32 -18.77
C ARG A 113 1.94 4.46 -19.32
N VAL A 114 0.80 4.15 -19.94
CA VAL A 114 -0.13 5.17 -20.46
C VAL A 114 -0.76 5.98 -19.34
N ALA A 115 -1.17 5.36 -18.24
CA ALA A 115 -1.74 6.06 -17.09
C ALA A 115 -0.74 7.04 -16.46
N LEU A 116 0.51 6.62 -16.26
CA LEU A 116 1.59 7.47 -15.75
C LEU A 116 1.97 8.60 -16.70
N ALA A 117 2.16 8.29 -17.99
CA ALA A 117 2.61 9.26 -18.99
C ALA A 117 1.60 10.42 -19.17
N ARG A 118 0.29 10.16 -19.02
CA ARG A 118 -0.77 11.19 -19.04
C ARG A 118 -0.58 12.27 -17.97
N HIS A 119 0.16 11.97 -16.92
CA HIS A 119 0.43 12.86 -15.79
C HIS A 119 1.92 13.19 -15.65
N HIS A 120 2.69 13.03 -16.74
CA HIS A 120 4.12 13.36 -16.80
C HIS A 120 5.02 12.53 -15.87
N PHE A 121 4.59 11.30 -15.54
CA PHE A 121 5.43 10.33 -14.84
C PHE A 121 5.93 9.24 -15.79
N HIS A 122 7.10 8.69 -15.50
CA HIS A 122 7.66 7.55 -16.21
C HIS A 122 7.71 6.34 -15.26
N TYR A 123 7.51 5.11 -15.77
CA TYR A 123 7.52 3.92 -14.91
C TYR A 123 8.86 3.71 -14.19
N LEU A 124 9.96 4.15 -14.80
CA LEU A 124 11.31 4.16 -14.21
C LEU A 124 11.38 4.99 -12.92
N ASP A 125 10.50 5.98 -12.75
CA ASP A 125 10.41 6.75 -11.50
C ASP A 125 10.06 5.84 -10.30
N PHE A 126 9.49 4.67 -10.53
CA PHE A 126 8.94 3.80 -9.48
C PHE A 126 9.68 2.46 -9.36
N LEU A 127 10.82 2.28 -10.03
CA LEU A 127 11.62 1.04 -9.92
C LEU A 127 12.36 0.94 -8.59
N ASP A 128 12.97 2.05 -8.17
CA ASP A 128 13.60 2.16 -6.86
C ASP A 128 12.58 2.75 -5.90
N LEU A 129 12.05 1.91 -5.01
CA LEU A 129 11.08 2.33 -4.00
C LEU A 129 11.74 2.89 -2.74
N ASP A 130 13.01 2.57 -2.48
CA ASP A 130 13.75 2.98 -1.29
C ASP A 130 13.97 4.50 -1.24
N GLN A 131 13.91 5.17 -2.39
CA GLN A 131 13.96 6.64 -2.47
C GLN A 131 12.71 7.32 -1.85
N TYR A 132 11.62 6.58 -1.61
CA TYR A 132 10.36 7.10 -1.06
C TYR A 132 10.26 6.84 0.44
N ALA A 133 10.90 7.68 1.25
CA ALA A 133 11.03 7.49 2.69
C ALA A 133 9.69 7.36 3.45
N LEU A 134 8.58 7.90 2.95
CA LEU A 134 7.27 7.69 3.59
C LEU A 134 6.70 6.30 3.34
N LEU A 135 7.03 5.68 2.21
CA LEU A 135 6.56 4.35 1.83
C LEU A 135 7.22 3.28 2.70
N GLU A 136 8.55 3.25 2.68
CA GLU A 136 9.41 2.22 3.28
C GLU A 136 10.54 2.88 4.08
N GLN A 137 10.89 2.29 5.23
CA GLN A 137 12.06 2.68 6.02
C GLN A 137 12.68 1.46 6.71
N PRO A 138 13.99 1.48 7.02
CA PRO A 138 14.59 0.43 7.83
C PRO A 138 14.00 0.41 9.25
N LEU A 139 13.90 -0.79 9.83
CA LEU A 139 13.57 -0.97 11.24
C LEU A 139 14.59 -0.22 12.13
N PRO A 140 14.15 0.41 13.23
CA PRO A 140 12.81 0.37 13.85
C PRO A 140 11.87 1.51 13.40
N ASN A 141 12.19 2.26 12.35
CA ASN A 141 11.39 3.42 11.94
C ASN A 141 9.99 3.00 11.47
N LEU A 142 9.03 3.92 11.53
CA LEU A 142 7.69 3.73 10.97
C LEU A 142 7.70 3.93 9.45
N ALA A 143 6.85 3.17 8.75
CA ALA A 143 6.67 3.20 7.30
C ALA A 143 5.18 3.12 6.98
N ALA A 144 4.72 3.77 5.89
CA ALA A 144 3.30 3.80 5.54
C ALA A 144 2.76 2.40 5.20
N ASP A 145 3.56 1.56 4.54
CA ASP A 145 3.23 0.15 4.31
C ASP A 145 2.92 -0.55 5.64
N ARG A 146 3.89 -0.54 6.57
CA ARG A 146 3.77 -1.20 7.87
C ARG A 146 2.64 -0.68 8.75
N ILE A 147 2.37 0.61 8.69
CA ILE A 147 1.23 1.20 9.40
C ILE A 147 -0.09 0.72 8.79
N ASP A 148 -0.24 0.74 7.46
CA ASP A 148 -1.52 0.37 6.83
C ASP A 148 -1.86 -1.09 7.10
N TYR A 149 -0.96 -2.04 6.79
CA TYR A 149 -1.31 -3.45 6.98
C TYR A 149 -1.60 -3.75 8.46
N THR A 150 -0.86 -3.13 9.40
CA THR A 150 -1.08 -3.35 10.84
C THR A 150 -2.47 -2.87 11.25
N LEU A 151 -2.84 -1.63 10.91
CA LEU A 151 -4.15 -1.09 11.26
C LEU A 151 -5.27 -1.85 10.56
N ARG A 152 -5.08 -2.20 9.28
CA ARG A 152 -6.08 -2.89 8.45
C ARG A 152 -6.34 -4.31 8.96
N ASP A 153 -5.29 -5.05 9.28
CA ASP A 153 -5.36 -6.39 9.86
C ASP A 153 -6.10 -6.36 11.21
N LEU A 154 -5.67 -5.49 12.12
CA LEU A 154 -6.28 -5.38 13.45
C LEU A 154 -7.74 -4.93 13.39
N ARG A 155 -8.10 -4.11 12.40
CA ARG A 155 -9.49 -3.71 12.15
C ARG A 155 -10.34 -4.86 11.62
N GLN A 156 -9.83 -5.69 10.71
CA GLN A 156 -10.55 -6.86 10.23
C GLN A 156 -10.70 -7.95 11.30
N LEU A 157 -9.71 -8.07 12.18
CA LEU A 157 -9.76 -8.96 13.33
C LEU A 157 -10.70 -8.46 14.44
N GLY A 158 -11.19 -7.22 14.37
CA GLY A 158 -12.01 -6.60 15.42
C GLY A 158 -11.24 -6.30 16.71
N VAL A 159 -9.90 -6.35 16.67
CA VAL A 159 -9.02 -6.03 17.79
C VAL A 159 -8.91 -4.52 17.97
N LEU A 160 -8.91 -3.77 16.85
CA LEU A 160 -8.83 -2.31 16.86
C LEU A 160 -10.19 -1.69 16.51
N SER A 161 -10.61 -0.67 17.27
CA SER A 161 -11.84 0.07 16.95
C SER A 161 -11.60 1.13 15.86
N ALA A 162 -12.68 1.65 15.27
CA ALA A 162 -12.59 2.74 14.30
C ALA A 162 -12.05 4.02 14.96
N ASP A 163 -12.45 4.27 16.21
CA ASP A 163 -12.05 5.45 16.98
C ASP A 163 -10.56 5.37 17.34
N ASP A 164 -10.07 4.21 17.78
CA ASP A 164 -8.64 4.01 18.10
C ASP A 164 -7.77 4.15 16.85
N SER A 165 -8.23 3.61 15.70
CA SER A 165 -7.53 3.79 14.42
C SER A 165 -7.44 5.27 14.04
N THR A 166 -8.56 5.98 14.18
CA THR A 166 -8.64 7.41 13.86
C THR A 166 -7.74 8.23 14.78
N TRP A 167 -7.76 7.93 16.08
CA TRP A 167 -6.90 8.56 17.08
C TRP A 167 -5.42 8.37 16.75
N PHE A 168 -4.99 7.13 16.48
CA PHE A 168 -3.60 6.86 16.12
C PHE A 168 -3.17 7.60 14.85
N LEU A 169 -3.99 7.56 13.79
CA LEU A 169 -3.73 8.25 12.53
C LEU A 169 -3.65 9.79 12.70
N GLN A 170 -4.43 10.37 13.61
CA GLN A 170 -4.35 11.80 13.95
C GLN A 170 -3.08 12.17 14.72
N GLY A 171 -2.45 11.20 15.38
CA GLY A 171 -1.16 11.34 16.06
C GLY A 171 0.05 11.39 15.12
N LEU A 172 -0.05 10.84 13.91
CA LEU A 172 1.07 10.71 12.99
C LEU A 172 1.51 12.06 12.38
N ARG A 173 2.82 12.29 12.27
CA ARG A 173 3.44 13.46 11.65
C ARG A 173 4.67 13.04 10.84
N VAL A 174 5.12 13.92 9.95
CA VAL A 174 6.41 13.78 9.28
C VAL A 174 7.39 14.79 9.86
N HIS A 175 8.56 14.31 10.32
CA HIS A 175 9.66 15.14 10.80
C HIS A 175 10.97 14.64 10.19
N GLU A 176 11.69 15.52 9.49
CA GLU A 176 12.96 15.20 8.81
C GLU A 176 12.86 13.95 7.91
N GLY A 177 11.75 13.83 7.15
CA GLY A 177 11.50 12.69 6.26
C GLY A 177 11.11 11.39 6.96
N ARG A 178 10.87 11.42 8.28
CA ARG A 178 10.46 10.25 9.07
C ARG A 178 9.04 10.38 9.58
N ILE A 179 8.30 9.27 9.57
CA ILE A 179 7.00 9.18 10.22
C ILE A 179 7.24 9.05 11.73
N VAL A 180 6.64 9.97 12.49
CA VAL A 180 6.72 10.04 13.95
C VAL A 180 5.33 10.24 14.54
N VAL A 181 5.21 10.11 15.86
CA VAL A 181 4.00 10.49 16.60
C VAL A 181 4.19 11.83 17.30
N ASN A 182 3.12 12.61 17.41
CA ASN A 182 3.16 13.97 17.94
C ASN A 182 3.15 14.07 19.48
N SER A 183 2.97 12.95 20.19
CA SER A 183 2.93 12.91 21.65
C SER A 183 3.38 11.55 22.19
N VAL A 184 3.74 11.53 23.49
CA VAL A 184 4.06 10.28 24.22
C VAL A 184 2.85 9.38 24.36
N GLU A 185 1.64 9.95 24.38
CA GLU A 185 0.39 9.19 24.47
C GLU A 185 0.20 8.30 23.24
N HIS A 186 0.44 8.83 22.04
CA HIS A 186 0.41 8.07 20.79
C HIS A 186 1.57 7.08 20.63
N ALA A 187 2.57 7.12 21.52
CA ALA A 187 3.71 6.22 21.52
C ALA A 187 3.58 5.04 22.52
N ARG A 188 2.48 4.99 23.29
CA ARG A 188 2.21 3.98 24.32
C ARG A 188 1.12 3.03 23.86
#